data_AF-A0A8J8ANV2-F1
#
_entry.id   AF-A0A8J8ANV2-F1
#
_cell.length_a   1.000
_cell.length_b   1.000
_cell.length_c   1.000
_cell.angle_alpha   90.00
_cell.angle_beta   90.00
_cell.angle_gamma   90.00
#
_symmetry.space_group_name_H-M   'P 1'
#
loop_
_entity.id
_entity.type
_entity.pdbx_description
1 polymer ?
#
loop_
_entity_poly.entity_id
_entity_poly.type
_entity_poly.pdbx_seq_one_letter_code
_entity_poly.pdbx_strand_id
1 'polypeptide(L)'
;MVELVAHSLMHEWVDKPLCYRIKAGERHVRERIHDNDEAPVVEFDLNGDFIAKLQKFEIPIPTISGDTAFKLYDTYGFPLDMTQLLATERGLTVDTAKFEELMEEQRNRARAAQKKEVIVAATEGEATDTQPTTFLGYTTLTATGTLLEVVKTEKDTFLVFDQTPFYGEMGGQAGDTGTVTIAGQTLQIVDTVKDKSGRHLHKVALSAQPSALSSGSTATLAVDPVRRRAINRHHSSAHLIHWALRKVLGTHVRQAGTSKTPERMRFDFSHFEAMTPDQLKEVERLVNEKVIDNAKVECYETEFDKKPEGTLAFFGDKYGKIVRVVDIGGYSRELCGGTHVATTGEIGLIKIVAEMAVAAGTRRVEAVAGQPAFDYVATHEAALKTVSLKLNAGVQDVAQKLDALLAHQKELERKLKTFEAKAAAGLADELIAKATEKDGLKFITAVVTAESPDALRSLGSQVLNKLGEGVVTLGAAFSDKASVVAFCSPAAIKAGHQAGKIVSELCAKLGGKGGGKPDFAMGGGKEPAKLAEVLK
;
A
#
# COMPACT_ATOMS: atom_id res chain seq x y z
N MET A 1 -12.63 -4.43 13.86
CA MET A 1 -13.68 -3.38 13.99
C MET A 1 -14.72 -3.46 12.88
N VAL A 2 -14.36 -3.82 11.64
CA VAL A 2 -15.31 -3.99 10.50
C VAL A 2 -16.13 -5.30 10.60
N GLU A 3 -15.55 -6.40 11.09
CA GLU A 3 -16.30 -7.65 11.34
C GLU A 3 -17.38 -7.52 12.43
N LEU A 4 -17.14 -6.71 13.48
CA LEU A 4 -18.12 -6.48 14.53
C LEU A 4 -19.32 -5.62 14.05
N VAL A 5 -19.09 -4.71 13.11
CA VAL A 5 -20.15 -3.85 12.55
C VAL A 5 -21.04 -4.64 11.59
N ALA A 6 -20.46 -5.55 10.79
CA ALA A 6 -21.22 -6.47 9.93
C ALA A 6 -22.06 -7.48 10.74
N HIS A 7 -21.53 -7.96 11.87
CA HIS A 7 -22.25 -8.89 12.75
C HIS A 7 -23.37 -8.19 13.56
N SER A 8 -23.18 -6.91 13.91
CA SER A 8 -24.19 -6.11 14.63
C SER A 8 -25.35 -5.68 13.72
N LEU A 9 -25.09 -5.31 12.46
CA LEU A 9 -26.14 -4.88 11.52
C LEU A 9 -27.01 -6.03 11.00
N MET A 10 -26.49 -7.27 11.00
CA MET A 10 -27.29 -8.47 10.68
C MET A 10 -28.16 -8.95 11.84
N HIS A 11 -27.86 -8.55 13.08
CA HIS A 11 -28.63 -8.94 14.27
C HIS A 11 -29.92 -8.12 14.45
N GLU A 12 -29.99 -6.90 13.91
CA GLU A 12 -31.18 -6.02 13.98
C GLU A 12 -32.36 -6.49 13.08
N TRP A 13 -32.17 -7.54 12.26
CA TRP A 13 -33.19 -8.04 11.33
C TRP A 13 -33.97 -9.27 11.81
N VAL A 14 -33.78 -9.70 13.06
CA VAL A 14 -34.53 -10.82 13.66
C VAL A 14 -35.45 -10.29 14.77
N ASP A 15 -36.56 -9.67 14.38
CA ASP A 15 -37.61 -9.30 15.34
C ASP A 15 -39.01 -9.62 14.79
N LYS A 16 -39.31 -10.92 14.68
CA LYS A 16 -40.64 -11.55 14.74
C LYS A 16 -40.49 -12.98 15.31
N PRO A 17 -41.46 -13.49 16.11
CA PRO A 17 -41.19 -14.51 17.10
C PRO A 17 -41.17 -15.91 16.48
N LEU A 18 -39.97 -16.44 16.25
CA LEU A 18 -39.75 -17.88 16.15
C LEU A 18 -38.59 -18.24 17.06
N CYS A 19 -38.96 -18.89 18.16
CA CYS A 19 -38.09 -19.20 19.28
C CYS A 19 -37.06 -20.26 18.84
N TYR A 20 -35.83 -19.84 18.51
CA TYR A 20 -34.71 -20.77 18.35
C TYR A 20 -33.49 -20.27 19.10
N ARG A 21 -33.05 -21.08 20.07
CA ARG A 21 -31.91 -20.81 20.95
C ARG A 21 -30.67 -21.47 20.33
N ILE A 22 -29.79 -20.69 19.72
CA ILE A 22 -28.50 -21.18 19.22
C ILE A 22 -27.52 -21.16 20.40
N LYS A 23 -27.03 -22.35 20.80
CA LYS A 23 -25.83 -22.47 21.65
C LYS A 23 -24.68 -22.99 20.80
N ALA A 24 -23.60 -22.21 20.76
CA ALA A 24 -22.32 -22.62 20.22
C ALA A 24 -21.63 -23.61 21.17
N GLY A 25 -21.04 -24.66 20.60
CA GLY A 25 -19.83 -25.32 21.10
C GLY A 25 -19.91 -26.16 22.39
N GLU A 26 -19.60 -27.45 22.19
CA GLU A 26 -19.01 -28.43 23.12
C GLU A 26 -19.86 -29.21 24.14
N ARG A 27 -19.68 -30.54 24.01
CA ARG A 27 -19.81 -31.62 25.01
C ARG A 27 -21.21 -31.99 25.54
N HIS A 28 -21.60 -33.23 25.20
CA HIS A 28 -22.62 -34.10 25.81
C HIS A 28 -23.28 -33.62 27.11
N VAL A 29 -24.61 -33.43 27.11
CA VAL A 29 -25.52 -33.82 28.21
C VAL A 29 -26.91 -34.18 27.65
N ARG A 30 -27.41 -35.36 28.00
CA ARG A 30 -28.79 -35.84 27.81
C ARG A 30 -29.74 -35.08 28.74
N GLU A 31 -30.93 -34.70 28.28
CA GLU A 31 -32.13 -34.87 29.12
C GLU A 31 -33.45 -34.90 28.33
N ARG A 32 -34.43 -35.52 28.98
CA ARG A 32 -35.66 -36.15 28.44
C ARG A 32 -36.74 -35.16 28.03
N ILE A 33 -37.50 -35.65 27.05
CA ILE A 33 -38.73 -35.14 26.46
C ILE A 33 -39.91 -35.24 27.46
N HIS A 34 -40.86 -34.31 27.39
CA HIS A 34 -42.28 -34.63 27.58
C HIS A 34 -43.14 -33.86 26.56
N ASP A 35 -43.84 -34.66 25.73
CA ASP A 35 -45.16 -34.51 25.09
C ASP A 35 -45.48 -33.18 24.38
N ASN A 36 -45.91 -33.11 23.12
CA ASN A 36 -46.68 -34.02 22.28
C ASN A 36 -46.53 -33.58 20.81
N ASP A 37 -46.95 -34.49 19.92
CA ASP A 37 -47.26 -34.34 18.50
C ASP A 37 -46.16 -34.69 17.49
N GLU A 38 -46.48 -35.77 16.77
CA GLU A 38 -45.74 -36.40 15.70
C GLU A 38 -45.50 -35.43 14.54
N ALA A 39 -44.23 -35.12 14.29
CA ALA A 39 -43.74 -34.72 12.98
C ALA A 39 -42.39 -35.42 12.74
N PRO A 40 -42.11 -35.91 11.52
CA PRO A 40 -40.90 -36.67 11.26
C PRO A 40 -39.67 -35.77 11.51
N VAL A 41 -38.74 -36.26 12.35
CA VAL A 41 -37.42 -35.65 12.47
C VAL A 41 -36.69 -35.90 11.14
N VAL A 42 -36.68 -34.89 10.28
CA VAL A 42 -35.81 -34.86 9.11
C VAL A 42 -34.57 -34.07 9.53
N GLU A 43 -33.45 -34.76 9.68
CA GLU A 43 -32.13 -34.14 9.78
C GLU A 43 -31.84 -33.42 8.45
N PHE A 44 -31.61 -32.11 8.49
CA PHE A 44 -31.27 -31.32 7.30
C PHE A 44 -29.79 -30.99 7.30
N ASP A 45 -29.06 -31.60 6.35
CA ASP A 45 -27.70 -31.23 6.00
C ASP A 45 -27.72 -29.93 5.18
N LEU A 46 -26.97 -28.92 5.62
CA LEU A 46 -26.99 -27.54 5.10
C LEU A 46 -26.16 -27.38 3.82
N ASN A 47 -26.35 -28.26 2.84
CA ASN A 47 -25.65 -28.16 1.55
C ASN A 47 -26.62 -28.36 0.37
N GLY A 48 -26.76 -27.33 -0.47
CA GLY A 48 -27.31 -27.36 -1.83
C GLY A 48 -28.82 -27.62 -2.00
N ASP A 49 -29.44 -28.38 -1.12
CA ASP A 49 -30.77 -28.99 -1.34
C ASP A 49 -31.96 -28.06 -0.96
N PHE A 50 -31.68 -26.90 -0.35
CA PHE A 50 -32.68 -25.95 0.13
C PHE A 50 -33.29 -25.08 -0.98
N ILE A 51 -32.46 -24.59 -1.91
CA ILE A 51 -32.89 -23.69 -3.01
C ILE A 51 -33.76 -24.44 -4.03
N ALA A 52 -33.37 -25.68 -4.37
CA ALA A 52 -34.12 -26.54 -5.29
C ALA A 52 -35.53 -26.88 -4.75
N LYS A 53 -35.69 -26.94 -3.42
CA LYS A 53 -36.98 -27.17 -2.77
C LYS A 53 -37.83 -25.90 -2.72
N LEU A 54 -37.26 -24.72 -2.45
CA LEU A 54 -38.01 -23.44 -2.48
C LEU A 54 -38.60 -23.12 -3.86
N GLN A 55 -37.86 -23.39 -4.93
CA GLN A 55 -38.34 -23.24 -6.31
C GLN A 55 -39.50 -24.20 -6.63
N LYS A 56 -39.55 -25.37 -5.98
CA LYS A 56 -40.60 -26.38 -6.18
C LYS A 56 -41.92 -26.04 -5.47
N PHE A 57 -41.89 -25.11 -4.51
CA PHE A 57 -43.06 -24.68 -3.72
C PHE A 57 -43.50 -23.23 -3.98
N GLU A 58 -42.98 -22.57 -5.03
CA GLU A 58 -43.28 -21.15 -5.37
C GLU A 58 -43.05 -20.16 -4.20
N ILE A 59 -42.13 -20.48 -3.28
CA ILE A 59 -41.82 -19.62 -2.14
C ILE A 59 -40.77 -18.58 -2.58
N PRO A 60 -41.01 -17.26 -2.39
CA PRO A 60 -40.08 -16.23 -2.84
C PRO A 60 -38.73 -16.33 -2.14
N ILE A 61 -37.65 -16.33 -2.94
CA ILE A 61 -36.27 -16.35 -2.45
C ILE A 61 -35.94 -14.99 -1.82
N PRO A 62 -35.40 -14.94 -0.59
CA PRO A 62 -35.09 -13.66 0.05
C PRO A 62 -33.99 -12.93 -0.73
N THR A 63 -34.24 -11.64 -1.04
CA THR A 63 -33.40 -10.83 -1.93
C THR A 63 -32.75 -9.67 -1.17
N ILE A 64 -31.44 -9.48 -1.33
CA ILE A 64 -30.69 -8.29 -0.89
C ILE A 64 -31.06 -7.13 -1.82
N SER A 65 -31.54 -6.02 -1.25
CA SER A 65 -31.91 -4.83 -2.03
C SER A 65 -30.71 -4.20 -2.74
N GLY A 66 -30.95 -3.58 -3.89
CA GLY A 66 -29.90 -2.89 -4.66
C GLY A 66 -29.26 -1.74 -3.91
N ASP A 67 -30.00 -1.02 -3.05
CA ASP A 67 -29.46 0.01 -2.15
C ASP A 67 -28.45 -0.58 -1.14
N THR A 68 -28.71 -1.77 -0.62
CA THR A 68 -27.82 -2.46 0.31
C THR A 68 -26.56 -2.94 -0.42
N ALA A 69 -26.72 -3.54 -1.59
CA ALA A 69 -25.61 -3.95 -2.45
C ALA A 69 -24.77 -2.74 -2.88
N PHE A 70 -25.41 -1.61 -3.19
CA PHE A 70 -24.74 -0.37 -3.54
C PHE A 70 -23.99 0.23 -2.35
N LYS A 71 -24.57 0.23 -1.15
CA LYS A 71 -23.88 0.68 0.06
C LYS A 71 -22.68 -0.21 0.40
N LEU A 72 -22.83 -1.52 0.25
CA LEU A 72 -21.73 -2.49 0.37
C LEU A 72 -20.60 -2.15 -0.60
N TYR A 73 -20.92 -1.85 -1.85
CA TYR A 73 -19.95 -1.44 -2.86
C TYR A 73 -19.33 -0.06 -2.62
N ASP A 74 -20.15 0.98 -2.44
CA ASP A 74 -19.75 2.39 -2.38
C ASP A 74 -19.12 2.78 -1.04
N THR A 75 -19.72 2.35 0.08
CA THR A 75 -19.26 2.72 1.43
C THR A 75 -18.24 1.74 1.97
N TYR A 76 -18.41 0.44 1.71
CA TYR A 76 -17.59 -0.61 2.31
C TYR A 76 -16.65 -1.31 1.32
N GLY A 77 -16.70 -0.94 0.03
CA GLY A 77 -15.81 -1.51 -0.99
C GLY A 77 -16.06 -3.00 -1.25
N PHE A 78 -17.28 -3.49 -1.07
CA PHE A 78 -17.63 -4.90 -1.22
C PHE A 78 -18.26 -5.14 -2.62
N PRO A 79 -17.61 -5.88 -3.54
CA PRO A 79 -18.07 -6.02 -4.92
C PRO A 79 -19.48 -6.62 -5.05
N LEU A 80 -20.23 -6.22 -6.08
CA LEU A 80 -21.53 -6.81 -6.39
C LEU A 80 -21.39 -8.33 -6.60
N ASP A 81 -20.40 -8.77 -7.36
CA ASP A 81 -20.15 -10.19 -7.64
C ASP A 81 -19.90 -11.01 -6.36
N MET A 82 -19.21 -10.42 -5.37
CA MET A 82 -18.98 -11.06 -4.08
C MET A 82 -20.23 -11.04 -3.20
N THR A 83 -21.01 -9.96 -3.27
CA THR A 83 -22.33 -9.88 -2.63
C THR A 83 -23.25 -10.94 -3.21
N GLN A 84 -23.23 -11.15 -4.52
CA GLN A 84 -23.98 -12.19 -5.22
C GLN A 84 -23.47 -13.59 -4.89
N LEU A 85 -22.15 -13.79 -4.82
CA LEU A 85 -21.56 -15.08 -4.47
C LEU A 85 -21.94 -15.48 -3.04
N LEU A 86 -21.71 -14.61 -2.06
CA LEU A 86 -22.08 -14.86 -0.65
C LEU A 86 -23.60 -14.96 -0.46
N ALA A 87 -24.38 -14.19 -1.21
CA ALA A 87 -25.83 -14.33 -1.24
C ALA A 87 -26.21 -15.73 -1.74
N THR A 88 -25.62 -16.17 -2.86
CA THR A 88 -25.88 -17.49 -3.46
C THR A 88 -25.49 -18.63 -2.53
N GLU A 89 -24.33 -18.54 -1.86
CA GLU A 89 -23.89 -19.52 -0.84
C GLU A 89 -24.87 -19.63 0.34
N ARG A 90 -25.62 -18.56 0.63
CA ARG A 90 -26.63 -18.50 1.71
C ARG A 90 -28.07 -18.63 1.23
N GLY A 91 -28.29 -18.97 -0.05
CA GLY A 91 -29.62 -19.11 -0.63
C GLY A 91 -30.41 -17.81 -0.81
N LEU A 92 -29.72 -16.69 -0.97
CA LEU A 92 -30.25 -15.35 -1.23
C LEU A 92 -29.95 -14.90 -2.66
N THR A 93 -30.75 -13.98 -3.19
CA THR A 93 -30.50 -13.27 -4.46
C THR A 93 -30.17 -11.80 -4.22
N VAL A 94 -29.65 -11.09 -5.24
CA VAL A 94 -29.35 -9.65 -5.15
C VAL A 94 -30.10 -8.91 -6.25
N ASP A 95 -30.74 -7.78 -5.92
CA ASP A 95 -31.36 -6.89 -6.90
C ASP A 95 -30.28 -6.09 -7.65
N THR A 96 -29.85 -6.65 -8.77
CA THR A 96 -28.83 -6.06 -9.65
C THR A 96 -29.34 -4.87 -10.45
N ALA A 97 -30.65 -4.79 -10.71
CA ALA A 97 -31.23 -3.73 -11.51
C ALA A 97 -31.15 -2.39 -10.77
N LYS A 98 -31.54 -2.39 -9.49
CA LYS A 98 -31.45 -1.20 -8.64
C LYS A 98 -30.01 -0.80 -8.31
N PHE A 99 -29.11 -1.77 -8.19
CA PHE A 99 -27.67 -1.51 -8.04
C PHE A 99 -27.09 -0.72 -9.24
N GLU A 100 -27.39 -1.15 -10.47
CA GLU A 100 -26.85 -0.51 -11.68
C GLU A 100 -27.42 0.91 -11.87
N GLU A 101 -28.67 1.15 -11.47
CA GLU A 101 -29.28 2.49 -11.44
C GLU A 101 -28.47 3.46 -10.55
N LEU A 102 -28.15 3.04 -9.32
CA LEU A 102 -27.37 3.84 -8.36
C LEU A 102 -25.92 4.04 -8.80
N MET A 103 -25.33 3.06 -9.48
CA MET A 103 -24.01 3.17 -10.10
C MET A 103 -23.99 4.23 -11.21
N GLU A 104 -25.03 4.30 -12.04
CA GLU A 104 -25.12 5.30 -13.10
C GLU A 104 -25.34 6.71 -12.52
N GLU A 105 -26.12 6.85 -11.44
CA GLU A 105 -26.24 8.12 -10.70
C GLU A 105 -24.91 8.59 -10.10
N GLN A 106 -24.12 7.68 -9.53
CA GLN A 106 -22.78 7.98 -9.00
C GLN A 106 -21.82 8.41 -10.11
N ARG A 107 -21.80 7.68 -11.24
CA ARG A 107 -21.02 8.06 -12.43
C ARG A 107 -21.40 9.44 -12.95
N ASN A 108 -22.70 9.75 -12.99
CA ASN A 108 -23.19 11.05 -13.43
C ASN A 108 -22.76 12.18 -12.48
N ARG A 109 -22.75 11.95 -11.16
CA ARG A 109 -22.21 12.90 -10.17
C ARG A 109 -20.70 13.14 -10.34
N ALA A 110 -19.91 12.08 -10.53
CA ALA A 110 -18.47 12.18 -10.77
C ALA A 110 -18.15 12.91 -12.09
N ARG A 111 -18.89 12.61 -13.16
CA ARG A 111 -18.81 13.32 -14.45
C ARG A 111 -19.15 14.81 -14.31
N ALA A 112 -20.13 15.18 -13.46
CA ALA A 112 -20.49 16.56 -13.20
C ALA A 112 -19.40 17.33 -12.41
N ALA A 113 -18.73 16.67 -11.47
CA ALA A 113 -17.61 17.25 -10.72
C ALA A 113 -16.38 17.50 -11.60
N GLN A 114 -15.99 16.53 -12.44
CA GLN A 114 -14.91 16.70 -13.44
C GLN A 114 -15.26 17.74 -14.51
N LYS A 115 -16.53 17.85 -14.90
CA LYS A 115 -17.02 18.92 -15.79
C LYS A 115 -16.63 20.29 -15.23
N LYS A 116 -16.72 20.52 -13.91
CA LYS A 116 -16.50 21.83 -13.30
C LYS A 116 -15.03 22.30 -13.38
N GLU A 117 -14.04 21.42 -13.21
CA GLU A 117 -12.61 21.78 -13.36
C GLU A 117 -12.21 22.02 -14.82
N VAL A 118 -12.72 21.21 -15.75
CA VAL A 118 -12.44 21.39 -17.20
C VAL A 118 -13.17 22.61 -17.76
N ILE A 119 -14.37 22.93 -17.27
CA ILE A 119 -15.13 24.13 -17.68
C ILE A 119 -14.45 25.42 -17.17
N VAL A 120 -13.76 25.40 -16.03
CA VAL A 120 -13.01 26.59 -15.57
C VAL A 120 -11.76 26.85 -16.43
N ALA A 121 -11.19 25.81 -17.07
CA ALA A 121 -10.11 25.97 -18.05
C ALA A 121 -10.60 26.26 -19.48
N ALA A 122 -11.86 25.96 -19.79
CA ALA A 122 -12.47 26.11 -21.10
C ALA A 122 -13.80 26.88 -21.01
N THR A 123 -13.72 28.18 -21.35
CA THR A 123 -14.82 29.09 -21.77
C THR A 123 -15.81 29.61 -20.71
N GLU A 124 -15.56 30.84 -20.22
CA GLU A 124 -16.51 31.94 -20.45
C GLU A 124 -16.20 32.53 -21.83
N GLY A 125 -16.86 31.99 -22.84
CA GLY A 125 -16.72 32.39 -24.23
C GLY A 125 -17.69 31.57 -25.05
N GLU A 126 -18.70 32.23 -25.59
CA GLU A 126 -19.79 31.62 -26.34
C GLU A 126 -19.30 30.59 -27.37
N ALA A 127 -20.06 29.51 -27.51
CA ALA A 127 -19.83 28.46 -28.50
C ALA A 127 -19.81 29.06 -29.91
N THR A 128 -18.64 29.51 -30.34
CA THR A 128 -18.35 29.85 -31.72
C THR A 128 -18.14 28.55 -32.49
N ASP A 129 -18.74 28.49 -33.68
CA ASP A 129 -18.69 27.42 -34.67
C ASP A 129 -17.23 27.15 -35.10
N THR A 130 -16.46 26.49 -34.23
CA THR A 130 -15.01 26.36 -34.35
C THR A 130 -14.63 24.95 -34.77
N GLN A 131 -13.94 24.86 -35.91
CA GLN A 131 -13.50 23.61 -36.50
C GLN A 131 -12.45 22.91 -35.61
N PRO A 132 -12.45 21.57 -35.53
CA PRO A 132 -11.41 20.81 -34.83
C PRO A 132 -10.01 21.07 -35.39
N THR A 133 -8.99 21.09 -34.54
CA THR A 133 -7.59 21.20 -34.98
C THR A 133 -7.15 19.93 -35.72
N THR A 134 -6.51 20.08 -36.87
CA THR A 134 -5.90 18.96 -37.61
C THR A 134 -4.63 18.48 -36.91
N PHE A 135 -4.64 17.24 -36.41
CA PHE A 135 -3.49 16.67 -35.72
C PHE A 135 -2.53 15.97 -36.68
N LEU A 136 -1.28 16.44 -36.75
CA LEU A 136 -0.23 15.93 -37.61
C LEU A 136 0.80 15.07 -36.86
N GLY A 137 0.70 15.03 -35.52
CA GLY A 137 1.73 14.50 -34.63
C GLY A 137 1.94 12.99 -34.66
N TYR A 138 1.17 12.24 -35.45
CA TYR A 138 1.41 10.82 -35.68
C TYR A 138 2.61 10.56 -36.59
N THR A 139 2.92 11.48 -37.50
CA THR A 139 3.96 11.31 -38.53
C THR A 139 5.09 12.32 -38.43
N THR A 140 4.83 13.51 -37.88
CA THR A 140 5.83 14.58 -37.76
C THR A 140 5.88 15.17 -36.35
N LEU A 141 7.04 15.70 -35.97
CA LEU A 141 7.24 16.47 -34.73
C LEU A 141 7.33 17.98 -34.99
N THR A 142 7.39 18.39 -36.25
CA THR A 142 7.42 19.79 -36.67
C THR A 142 6.36 20.05 -37.72
N ALA A 143 5.71 21.21 -37.64
CA ALA A 143 4.77 21.66 -38.67
C ALA A 143 4.66 23.18 -38.69
N THR A 144 4.16 23.72 -39.79
CA THR A 144 3.73 25.11 -39.88
C THR A 144 2.22 25.16 -39.65
N GLY A 145 1.75 26.09 -38.82
CA GLY A 145 0.33 26.29 -38.52
C GLY A 145 -0.03 27.76 -38.43
N THR A 146 -1.31 28.07 -38.62
CA THR A 146 -1.87 29.42 -38.52
C THR A 146 -2.47 29.60 -37.13
N LEU A 147 -2.06 30.64 -36.41
CA LEU A 147 -2.64 30.97 -35.11
C LEU A 147 -4.08 31.45 -35.31
N LEU A 148 -5.05 30.71 -34.79
CA LEU A 148 -6.47 31.07 -34.88
C LEU A 148 -6.88 31.95 -33.71
N GLU A 149 -6.50 31.55 -32.49
CA GLU A 149 -7.00 32.17 -31.26
C GLU A 149 -5.93 32.16 -30.16
N VAL A 150 -5.98 33.18 -29.31
CA VAL A 150 -5.24 33.24 -28.05
C VAL A 150 -6.26 33.25 -26.90
N VAL A 151 -6.35 32.14 -26.19
CA VAL A 151 -7.27 31.98 -25.05
C VAL A 151 -6.53 32.34 -23.77
N LYS A 152 -7.01 33.37 -23.06
CA LYS A 152 -6.44 33.79 -21.78
C LYS A 152 -7.40 33.43 -20.64
N THR A 153 -6.86 32.81 -19.61
CA THR A 153 -7.53 32.59 -18.32
C THR A 153 -6.85 33.47 -17.26
N GLU A 154 -7.36 33.47 -16.02
CA GLU A 154 -6.72 34.22 -14.93
C GLU A 154 -5.26 33.83 -14.67
N LYS A 155 -4.89 32.57 -14.99
CA LYS A 155 -3.57 32.01 -14.67
C LYS A 155 -2.76 31.61 -15.90
N ASP A 156 -3.42 31.19 -16.97
CA ASP A 156 -2.76 30.54 -18.10
C ASP A 156 -3.14 31.21 -19.43
N THR A 157 -2.21 31.19 -20.38
CA THR A 157 -2.43 31.59 -21.78
C THR A 157 -2.25 30.38 -22.68
N PHE A 158 -3.22 30.15 -23.57
CA PHE A 158 -3.21 29.08 -24.55
C PHE A 158 -3.23 29.63 -25.97
N LEU A 159 -2.51 28.97 -26.87
CA LEU A 159 -2.53 29.23 -28.30
C LEU A 159 -3.29 28.12 -29.01
N VAL A 160 -4.15 28.47 -29.96
CA VAL A 160 -4.92 27.51 -30.77
C VAL A 160 -4.57 27.71 -32.23
N PHE A 161 -4.22 26.62 -32.90
CA PHE A 161 -3.83 26.59 -34.31
C PHE A 161 -4.83 25.75 -35.14
N ASP A 162 -4.85 25.98 -36.45
CA ASP A 162 -5.58 25.18 -37.43
C ASP A 162 -5.07 23.73 -37.51
N GLN A 163 -3.74 23.55 -37.39
CA GLN A 163 -3.07 22.26 -37.35
C GLN A 163 -1.89 22.26 -36.38
N THR A 164 -1.58 21.10 -35.81
CA THR A 164 -0.47 20.97 -34.85
C THR A 164 0.16 19.58 -34.83
N PRO A 165 1.49 19.47 -34.63
CA PRO A 165 2.15 18.21 -34.29
C PRO A 165 2.03 17.85 -32.80
N PHE A 166 1.57 18.76 -31.93
CA PHE A 166 1.48 18.54 -30.48
C PHE A 166 0.27 17.70 -30.12
N TYR A 167 0.51 16.60 -29.42
CA TYR A 167 -0.52 15.72 -28.89
C TYR A 167 -1.15 16.36 -27.67
N GLY A 168 -2.47 16.55 -27.71
CA GLY A 168 -3.23 17.04 -26.56
C GLY A 168 -3.52 15.91 -25.57
N GLU A 169 -3.37 16.18 -24.27
CA GLU A 169 -3.60 15.20 -23.22
C GLU A 169 -4.95 14.48 -23.38
N MET A 170 -4.89 13.17 -23.61
CA MET A 170 -6.06 12.30 -23.70
C MET A 170 -5.67 10.82 -23.59
N GLY A 171 -6.60 9.94 -23.20
CA GLY A 171 -6.35 8.49 -23.11
C GLY A 171 -5.29 8.10 -22.06
N GLY A 172 -5.10 8.97 -21.06
CA GLY A 172 -4.05 8.87 -20.05
C GLY A 172 -2.65 9.26 -20.53
N GLN A 173 -2.46 9.59 -21.81
CA GLN A 173 -1.18 10.09 -22.31
C GLN A 173 -1.06 11.58 -22.01
N ALA A 174 0.04 11.98 -21.35
CA ALA A 174 0.34 13.37 -21.06
C ALA A 174 0.52 14.22 -22.34
N GLY A 175 0.16 15.49 -22.25
CA GLY A 175 0.34 16.47 -23.32
C GLY A 175 1.81 16.66 -23.70
N ASP A 176 2.03 17.00 -24.98
CA ASP A 176 3.35 17.38 -25.47
C ASP A 176 3.76 18.77 -25.01
N THR A 177 5.07 18.92 -24.92
CA THR A 177 5.78 20.20 -24.72
C THR A 177 6.68 20.48 -25.90
N GLY A 178 7.20 21.69 -25.98
CA GLY A 178 8.10 22.08 -27.06
C GLY A 178 8.10 23.59 -27.26
N THR A 179 8.25 24.02 -28.50
CA THR A 179 8.38 25.43 -28.85
C THR A 179 7.47 25.82 -30.01
N VAL A 180 7.02 27.06 -29.97
CA VAL A 180 6.33 27.71 -31.08
C VAL A 180 7.10 28.97 -31.45
N THR A 181 7.47 29.13 -32.72
CA THR A 181 8.11 30.33 -33.24
C THR A 181 7.13 31.08 -34.14
N ILE A 182 6.77 32.31 -33.76
CA ILE A 182 5.80 33.16 -34.46
C ILE A 182 6.34 34.59 -34.54
N ALA A 183 6.34 35.18 -35.75
CA ALA A 183 6.89 36.53 -35.99
C ALA A 183 8.32 36.75 -35.42
N GLY A 184 9.17 35.72 -35.44
CA GLY A 184 10.54 35.76 -34.90
C GLY A 184 10.64 35.60 -33.38
N GLN A 185 9.52 35.57 -32.65
CA GLN A 185 9.48 35.27 -31.22
C GLN A 185 9.31 33.75 -31.00
N THR A 186 10.14 33.17 -30.14
CA THR A 186 10.01 31.76 -29.73
C THR A 186 9.39 31.67 -28.34
N LEU A 187 8.27 30.97 -28.24
CA LEU A 187 7.49 30.73 -27.03
C LEU A 187 7.65 29.27 -26.61
N GLN A 188 7.78 29.04 -25.30
CA GLN A 188 7.83 27.69 -24.73
C GLN A 188 6.42 27.19 -24.45
N ILE A 189 6.10 26.01 -24.96
CA ILE A 189 4.86 25.27 -24.67
C ILE A 189 5.14 24.28 -23.56
N VAL A 190 4.49 24.45 -22.42
CA VAL A 190 4.69 23.64 -21.21
C VAL A 190 3.68 22.51 -21.06
N ASP A 191 2.58 22.58 -21.81
CA ASP A 191 1.57 21.53 -21.86
C ASP A 191 0.67 21.71 -23.09
N THR A 192 0.01 20.65 -23.53
CA THR A 192 -1.00 20.69 -24.59
C THR A 192 -2.22 19.90 -24.16
N VAL A 193 -3.38 20.53 -24.16
CA VAL A 193 -4.65 19.90 -23.77
C VAL A 193 -5.64 19.91 -24.92
N LYS A 194 -6.57 18.96 -24.93
CA LYS A 194 -7.61 18.87 -25.96
C LYS A 194 -8.98 19.19 -25.36
N ASP A 195 -9.69 20.15 -25.94
CA ASP A 195 -11.04 20.49 -25.51
C ASP A 195 -12.10 19.55 -26.12
N LYS A 196 -13.35 19.73 -25.71
CA LYS A 196 -14.48 18.91 -26.20
C LYS A 196 -14.81 19.13 -27.67
N SER A 197 -14.44 20.28 -28.21
CA SER A 197 -14.59 20.63 -29.64
C SER A 197 -13.46 20.02 -30.49
N GLY A 198 -12.49 19.34 -29.86
CA GLY A 198 -11.36 18.72 -30.53
C GLY A 198 -10.22 19.70 -30.86
N ARG A 199 -10.26 20.92 -30.33
CA ARG A 199 -9.18 21.90 -30.47
C ARG A 199 -8.03 21.53 -29.55
N HIS A 200 -6.81 21.76 -30.04
CA HIS A 200 -5.60 21.58 -29.24
C HIS A 200 -5.15 22.94 -28.69
N LEU A 201 -5.17 23.06 -27.37
CA LEU A 201 -4.80 24.26 -26.64
C LEU A 201 -3.37 24.11 -26.13
N HIS A 202 -2.48 24.98 -26.61
CA HIS A 202 -1.04 24.92 -26.32
C HIS A 202 -0.72 25.91 -25.20
N LYS A 203 -0.44 25.43 -23.99
CA LYS A 203 -0.19 26.24 -22.81
C LYS A 203 1.20 26.89 -22.89
N VAL A 204 1.24 28.22 -22.87
CA VAL A 204 2.48 28.99 -22.91
C VAL A 204 3.07 29.16 -21.51
N ALA A 205 4.39 29.08 -21.38
CA ALA A 205 5.09 29.36 -20.12
C ALA A 205 4.82 30.80 -19.63
N LEU A 206 4.53 30.95 -18.33
CA LEU A 206 4.22 32.24 -17.68
C LEU A 206 5.28 33.34 -17.88
N SER A 207 6.56 32.95 -18.04
CA SER A 207 7.67 33.87 -18.26
C SER A 207 7.65 34.54 -19.64
N ALA A 208 6.87 34.02 -20.57
CA ALA A 208 6.69 34.59 -21.90
C ALA A 208 5.39 35.39 -21.93
N GLN A 209 5.47 36.71 -21.73
CA GLN A 209 4.38 37.61 -22.11
C GLN A 209 4.38 37.71 -23.64
N PRO A 210 3.38 37.15 -24.35
CA PRO A 210 3.38 37.21 -25.80
C PRO A 210 3.16 38.66 -26.21
N SER A 211 4.18 39.29 -26.81
CA SER A 211 4.06 40.62 -27.38
C SER A 211 3.15 40.52 -28.62
N ALA A 212 1.99 41.17 -28.59
CA ALA A 212 1.04 41.33 -29.70
C ALA A 212 0.98 40.15 -30.69
N LEU A 213 0.61 38.95 -30.22
CA LEU A 213 0.25 37.86 -31.11
C LEU A 213 -1.06 38.20 -31.83
N SER A 214 -1.01 38.36 -33.15
CA SER A 214 -2.20 38.54 -33.97
C SER A 214 -2.71 37.20 -34.51
N SER A 215 -4.02 36.96 -34.37
CA SER A 215 -4.70 35.89 -35.12
C SER A 215 -4.42 36.02 -36.62
N GLY A 216 -4.27 34.89 -37.30
CA GLY A 216 -3.86 34.80 -38.70
C GLY A 216 -2.33 34.70 -38.91
N SER A 217 -1.52 34.88 -37.87
CA SER A 217 -0.07 34.75 -37.99
C SER A 217 0.38 33.31 -38.21
N THR A 218 1.31 33.11 -39.14
CA THR A 218 1.96 31.82 -39.38
C THR A 218 3.01 31.54 -38.30
N ALA A 219 2.98 30.34 -37.73
CA ALA A 219 3.91 29.87 -36.72
C ALA A 219 4.57 28.55 -37.12
N THR A 220 5.80 28.34 -36.67
CA THR A 220 6.49 27.04 -36.72
C THR A 220 6.35 26.37 -35.36
N LEU A 221 5.72 25.19 -35.34
CA LEU A 221 5.47 24.38 -34.17
C LEU A 221 6.49 23.24 -34.13
N ALA A 222 7.17 23.03 -33.00
CA ALA A 222 8.13 21.95 -32.81
C ALA A 222 7.96 21.28 -31.44
N VAL A 223 7.59 20.00 -31.45
CA VAL A 223 7.46 19.15 -30.25
C VAL A 223 8.84 18.76 -29.72
N ASP A 224 8.99 18.66 -28.40
CA ASP A 224 10.16 18.09 -27.75
C ASP A 224 10.29 16.58 -28.11
N PRO A 225 11.29 16.20 -28.92
CA PRO A 225 11.43 14.82 -29.37
C PRO A 225 11.90 13.87 -28.28
N VAL A 226 12.54 14.36 -27.21
CA VAL A 226 12.99 13.54 -26.08
C VAL A 226 11.79 13.19 -25.23
N ARG A 227 10.98 14.19 -24.86
CA ARG A 227 9.73 13.99 -24.11
C ARG A 227 8.77 13.07 -24.86
N ARG A 228 8.49 13.34 -26.14
CA ARG A 228 7.58 12.52 -26.95
C ARG A 228 8.02 11.06 -27.00
N ARG A 229 9.32 10.80 -27.21
CA ARG A 229 9.84 9.43 -27.24
C ARG A 229 9.66 8.73 -25.90
N ALA A 230 9.95 9.40 -24.78
CA ALA A 230 9.72 8.82 -23.46
C ALA A 230 8.25 8.45 -23.23
N ILE A 231 7.32 9.31 -23.63
CA ILE A 231 5.88 9.04 -23.56
C ILE A 231 5.49 7.86 -24.46
N ASN A 232 5.98 7.81 -25.71
CA ASN A 232 5.70 6.71 -26.65
C ASN A 232 6.15 5.34 -26.09
N ARG A 233 7.31 5.29 -25.42
CA ARG A 233 7.82 4.07 -24.77
C ARG A 233 6.86 3.61 -23.67
N HIS A 234 6.48 4.51 -22.77
CA HIS A 234 5.53 4.23 -21.70
C HIS A 234 4.13 3.84 -22.22
N HIS A 235 3.67 4.48 -23.30
CA HIS A 235 2.40 4.13 -23.94
C HIS A 235 2.45 2.72 -24.49
N SER A 236 3.45 2.39 -25.28
CA SER A 236 3.58 1.07 -25.88
C SER A 236 3.84 0.00 -24.81
N SER A 237 4.54 0.35 -23.72
CA SER A 237 4.69 -0.51 -22.54
C SER A 237 3.35 -0.85 -21.88
N ALA A 238 2.42 0.12 -21.79
CA ALA A 238 1.10 -0.14 -21.22
C ALA A 238 0.32 -1.20 -22.02
N HIS A 239 0.42 -1.19 -23.36
CA HIS A 239 -0.18 -2.23 -24.21
C HIS A 239 0.46 -3.61 -23.99
N LEU A 240 1.79 -3.66 -23.84
CA LEU A 240 2.50 -4.91 -23.54
C LEU A 240 2.15 -5.44 -22.15
N ILE A 241 2.11 -4.57 -21.14
CA ILE A 241 1.73 -4.93 -19.77
C ILE A 241 0.30 -5.44 -19.74
N HIS A 242 -0.63 -4.78 -20.42
CA HIS A 242 -2.00 -5.24 -20.48
C HIS A 242 -2.13 -6.63 -21.13
N TRP A 243 -1.46 -6.84 -22.26
CA TRP A 243 -1.38 -8.16 -22.89
C TRP A 243 -0.80 -9.23 -21.95
N ALA A 244 0.32 -8.94 -21.29
CA ALA A 244 0.99 -9.87 -20.38
C ALA A 244 0.13 -10.17 -19.13
N LEU A 245 -0.52 -9.17 -18.55
CA LEU A 245 -1.49 -9.37 -17.46
C LEU A 245 -2.62 -10.30 -17.88
N ARG A 246 -3.18 -10.13 -19.09
CA ARG A 246 -4.22 -11.01 -19.62
C ARG A 246 -3.72 -12.44 -19.86
N LYS A 247 -2.44 -12.61 -20.23
CA LYS A 247 -1.80 -13.92 -20.41
C LYS A 247 -1.56 -14.64 -19.09
N VAL A 248 -1.13 -13.92 -18.05
CA VAL A 248 -0.75 -14.51 -16.75
C VAL A 248 -1.96 -14.69 -15.84
N LEU A 249 -2.84 -13.70 -15.77
CA LEU A 249 -3.97 -13.70 -14.84
C LEU A 249 -5.26 -14.22 -15.48
N GLY A 250 -5.48 -13.89 -16.77
CA GLY A 250 -6.68 -14.31 -17.50
C GLY A 250 -7.39 -13.16 -18.24
N THR A 251 -8.37 -13.51 -19.05
CA THR A 251 -9.07 -12.57 -19.95
C THR A 251 -10.06 -11.62 -19.26
N HIS A 252 -10.32 -11.82 -17.96
CA HIS A 252 -11.12 -10.92 -17.12
C HIS A 252 -10.39 -9.62 -16.78
N VAL A 253 -9.07 -9.57 -16.93
CA VAL A 253 -8.29 -8.33 -16.79
C VAL A 253 -8.75 -7.33 -17.84
N ARG A 254 -9.31 -6.21 -17.39
CA ARG A 254 -9.74 -5.07 -18.21
C ARG A 254 -9.14 -3.79 -17.64
N GLN A 255 -8.82 -2.86 -18.52
CA GLN A 255 -8.32 -1.54 -18.11
C GLN A 255 -9.42 -0.76 -17.36
N ALA A 256 -9.10 -0.35 -16.14
CA ALA A 256 -9.89 0.58 -15.32
C ALA A 256 -9.37 2.03 -15.41
N GLY A 257 -8.10 2.20 -15.75
CA GLY A 257 -7.45 3.51 -15.79
C GLY A 257 -6.00 3.41 -16.27
N THR A 258 -5.45 4.51 -16.78
CA THR A 258 -4.04 4.55 -17.16
C THR A 258 -3.50 5.98 -17.15
N SER A 259 -2.19 6.13 -16.94
CA SER A 259 -1.46 7.37 -17.15
C SER A 259 -0.07 7.05 -17.71
N LYS A 260 0.39 7.85 -18.67
CA LYS A 260 1.69 7.73 -19.33
C LYS A 260 2.33 9.11 -19.37
N THR A 261 3.36 9.29 -18.57
CA THR A 261 4.19 10.49 -18.53
C THR A 261 5.59 10.15 -19.06
N PRO A 262 6.49 11.12 -19.25
CA PRO A 262 7.88 10.83 -19.63
C PRO A 262 8.64 10.01 -18.58
N GLU A 263 8.26 10.14 -17.30
CA GLU A 263 8.99 9.56 -16.17
C GLU A 263 8.48 8.16 -15.80
N ARG A 264 7.18 7.90 -15.96
CA ARG A 264 6.57 6.62 -15.56
C ARG A 264 5.23 6.37 -16.25
N MET A 265 4.73 5.17 -16.05
CA MET A 265 3.39 4.78 -16.43
C MET A 265 2.66 4.09 -15.27
N ARG A 266 1.33 4.22 -15.26
CA ARG A 266 0.44 3.42 -14.40
C ARG A 266 -0.65 2.74 -15.23
N PHE A 267 -0.96 1.50 -14.88
CA PHE A 267 -2.04 0.72 -15.47
C PHE A 267 -2.92 0.18 -14.38
N ASP A 268 -4.18 0.61 -14.39
CA ASP A 268 -5.18 0.15 -13.44
C ASP A 268 -6.04 -0.90 -14.14
N PHE A 269 -6.26 -2.03 -13.49
CA PHE A 269 -6.94 -3.17 -14.09
C PHE A 269 -7.83 -3.91 -13.10
N SER A 270 -8.86 -4.56 -13.62
CA SER A 270 -9.76 -5.40 -12.84
C SER A 270 -9.07 -6.70 -12.41
N HIS A 271 -8.86 -6.86 -11.11
CA HIS A 271 -8.36 -8.07 -10.49
C HIS A 271 -8.68 -8.07 -8.99
N PHE A 272 -9.12 -9.21 -8.45
CA PHE A 272 -9.69 -9.29 -7.10
C PHE A 272 -8.65 -9.50 -6.00
N GLU A 273 -7.48 -10.07 -6.32
CA GLU A 273 -6.44 -10.41 -5.35
C GLU A 273 -5.10 -9.77 -5.68
N ALA A 274 -4.20 -9.72 -4.70
CA ALA A 274 -2.85 -9.23 -4.95
C ALA A 274 -2.09 -10.19 -5.86
N MET A 275 -1.35 -9.63 -6.82
CA MET A 275 -0.49 -10.46 -7.65
C MET A 275 0.62 -11.04 -6.79
N THR A 276 0.89 -12.33 -6.96
CA THR A 276 2.04 -12.98 -6.35
C THR A 276 3.35 -12.46 -6.94
N PRO A 277 4.48 -12.54 -6.20
CA PRO A 277 5.79 -12.17 -6.73
C PRO A 277 6.15 -12.89 -8.03
N ASP A 278 5.76 -14.16 -8.17
CA ASP A 278 6.03 -14.96 -9.37
C ASP A 278 5.18 -14.49 -10.56
N GLN A 279 3.91 -14.14 -10.35
CA GLN A 279 3.07 -13.55 -11.41
C GLN A 279 3.63 -12.21 -11.89
N LEU A 280 4.08 -11.34 -10.98
CA LEU A 280 4.70 -10.06 -11.35
C LEU A 280 5.99 -10.27 -12.16
N LYS A 281 6.82 -11.22 -11.72
CA LYS A 281 8.05 -11.60 -12.43
C LYS A 281 7.74 -12.15 -13.82
N GLU A 282 6.70 -12.97 -13.95
CA GLU A 282 6.31 -13.53 -15.25
C GLU A 282 5.76 -12.47 -16.20
N VAL A 283 4.95 -11.52 -15.71
CA VAL A 283 4.50 -10.37 -16.51
C VAL A 283 5.69 -9.56 -16.99
N GLU A 284 6.62 -9.23 -16.11
CA GLU A 284 7.83 -8.48 -16.48
C GLU A 284 8.72 -9.25 -17.48
N ARG A 285 8.83 -10.57 -17.33
CA ARG A 285 9.55 -11.44 -18.27
C ARG A 285 8.91 -11.42 -19.66
N LEU A 286 7.59 -11.62 -19.73
CA LEU A 286 6.84 -11.66 -20.99
C LEU A 286 6.92 -10.35 -21.77
N VAL A 287 6.78 -9.21 -21.10
CA VAL A 287 6.85 -7.91 -21.79
C VAL A 287 8.25 -7.65 -22.35
N ASN A 288 9.30 -7.97 -21.58
CA ASN A 288 10.67 -7.76 -22.03
C ASN A 288 11.11 -8.77 -23.11
N GLU A 289 10.58 -10.00 -23.08
CA GLU A 289 10.73 -10.94 -24.20
C GLU A 289 10.22 -10.32 -25.51
N LYS A 290 9.04 -9.69 -25.49
CA LYS A 290 8.47 -9.04 -26.68
C LYS A 290 9.16 -7.73 -27.08
N VAL A 291 9.79 -7.04 -26.13
CA VAL A 291 10.70 -5.92 -26.44
C VAL A 291 11.91 -6.44 -27.22
N ILE A 292 12.51 -7.56 -26.78
CA ILE A 292 13.69 -8.17 -27.44
C ILE A 292 13.34 -8.68 -28.85
N ASP A 293 12.15 -9.25 -29.04
CA ASP A 293 11.65 -9.69 -30.35
C ASP A 293 11.56 -8.54 -31.38
N ASN A 294 11.50 -7.28 -30.91
CA ASN A 294 11.50 -6.06 -31.71
C ASN A 294 10.44 -6.04 -32.83
N ALA A 295 9.23 -6.49 -32.51
CA ALA A 295 8.12 -6.49 -33.45
C ALA A 295 7.74 -5.07 -33.90
N LYS A 296 7.27 -4.96 -35.16
CA LYS A 296 6.75 -3.70 -35.69
C LYS A 296 5.44 -3.32 -34.99
N VAL A 297 5.24 -2.01 -34.77
CA VAL A 297 3.99 -1.42 -34.32
C VAL A 297 3.27 -0.83 -35.53
N GLU A 298 2.12 -1.39 -35.87
CA GLU A 298 1.30 -0.94 -36.99
C GLU A 298 0.10 -0.14 -36.49
N CYS A 299 -0.12 1.03 -37.10
CA CYS A 299 -1.22 1.92 -36.76
C CYS A 299 -2.00 2.25 -38.02
N TYR A 300 -3.31 2.03 -38.00
CA TYR A 300 -4.18 2.32 -39.14
C TYR A 300 -5.60 2.65 -38.68
N GLU A 301 -6.37 3.31 -39.55
CA GLU A 301 -7.77 3.62 -39.30
C GLU A 301 -8.67 2.63 -40.04
N THR A 302 -9.79 2.26 -39.41
CA THR A 302 -10.79 1.37 -39.98
C THR A 302 -12.17 1.73 -39.42
N GLU A 303 -13.23 1.24 -40.07
CA GLU A 303 -14.57 1.29 -39.49
C GLU A 303 -14.64 0.43 -38.22
N PHE A 304 -15.37 0.89 -37.21
CA PHE A 304 -15.50 0.18 -35.92
C PHE A 304 -15.98 -1.27 -36.09
N ASP A 305 -16.90 -1.51 -37.01
CA ASP A 305 -17.46 -2.84 -37.29
C ASP A 305 -16.53 -3.74 -38.10
N LYS A 306 -15.47 -3.17 -38.71
CA LYS A 306 -14.49 -3.88 -39.55
C LYS A 306 -13.15 -4.14 -38.84
N LYS A 307 -13.04 -3.79 -37.55
CA LYS A 307 -11.81 -4.04 -36.77
C LYS A 307 -11.51 -5.55 -36.71
N PRO A 308 -10.22 -5.97 -36.72
CA PRO A 308 -9.87 -7.38 -36.61
C PRO A 308 -10.44 -8.03 -35.34
N GLU A 309 -10.78 -9.31 -35.44
CA GLU A 309 -11.21 -10.11 -34.29
C GLU A 309 -10.12 -10.10 -33.19
N GLY A 310 -10.56 -10.01 -31.94
CA GLY A 310 -9.68 -9.90 -30.77
C GLY A 310 -9.12 -8.49 -30.51
N THR A 311 -9.42 -7.49 -31.35
CA THR A 311 -9.07 -6.08 -31.05
C THR A 311 -9.83 -5.59 -29.83
N LEU A 312 -9.11 -5.22 -28.78
CA LEU A 312 -9.70 -4.75 -27.54
C LEU A 312 -10.22 -3.32 -27.69
N ALA A 313 -11.47 -3.11 -27.26
CA ALA A 313 -12.14 -1.82 -27.22
C ALA A 313 -12.71 -1.62 -25.81
N PHE A 314 -12.17 -0.66 -25.06
CA PHE A 314 -12.50 -0.49 -23.64
C PHE A 314 -13.70 0.43 -23.41
N PHE A 315 -13.97 1.35 -24.34
CA PHE A 315 -14.98 2.40 -24.18
C PHE A 315 -15.95 2.42 -25.38
N GLY A 316 -16.61 1.28 -25.63
CA GLY A 316 -17.51 1.04 -26.79
C GLY A 316 -18.36 2.24 -27.20
N ASP A 317 -19.07 2.84 -26.24
CA ASP A 317 -20.02 3.95 -26.48
C ASP A 317 -19.35 5.28 -26.86
N LYS A 318 -18.02 5.39 -26.76
CA LYS A 318 -17.26 6.62 -27.06
C LYS A 318 -16.57 6.59 -28.42
N TYR A 319 -16.61 5.47 -29.14
CA TYR A 319 -15.95 5.36 -30.44
C TYR A 319 -16.84 5.87 -31.57
N GLY A 320 -16.25 6.68 -32.46
CA GLY A 320 -16.91 7.08 -33.69
C GLY A 320 -16.95 5.97 -34.73
N LYS A 321 -17.54 6.25 -35.90
CA LYS A 321 -17.62 5.31 -37.03
C LYS A 321 -16.24 4.82 -37.49
N ILE A 322 -15.25 5.72 -37.47
CA ILE A 322 -13.85 5.43 -37.78
C ILE A 322 -13.06 5.38 -36.48
N VAL A 323 -12.25 4.33 -36.32
CA VAL A 323 -11.40 4.10 -35.16
C VAL A 323 -9.97 3.80 -35.59
N ARG A 324 -9.03 4.18 -34.73
CA ARG A 324 -7.61 3.89 -34.90
C ARG A 324 -7.23 2.62 -34.16
N VAL A 325 -6.72 1.64 -34.89
CA VAL A 325 -6.19 0.38 -34.36
C VAL A 325 -4.68 0.53 -34.20
N VAL A 326 -4.17 0.09 -33.06
CA VAL A 326 -2.74 -0.10 -32.81
C VAL A 326 -2.50 -1.60 -32.64
N ASP A 327 -1.74 -2.19 -33.55
CA ASP A 327 -1.31 -3.59 -33.53
C ASP A 327 0.19 -3.66 -33.21
N ILE A 328 0.52 -4.28 -32.09
CA ILE A 328 1.89 -4.57 -31.68
C ILE A 328 2.15 -6.06 -31.88
N GLY A 329 2.87 -6.37 -32.96
CA GLY A 329 3.33 -7.73 -33.27
C GLY A 329 2.24 -8.81 -33.41
N GLY A 330 0.98 -8.42 -33.60
CA GLY A 330 -0.17 -9.32 -33.72
C GLY A 330 -0.71 -9.86 -32.40
N TYR A 331 0.00 -9.67 -31.29
CA TYR A 331 -0.37 -10.22 -29.98
C TYR A 331 -1.07 -9.20 -29.07
N SER A 332 -0.83 -7.90 -29.27
CA SER A 332 -1.56 -6.82 -28.58
C SER A 332 -2.20 -5.90 -29.62
N ARG A 333 -3.54 -5.93 -29.68
CA ARG A 333 -4.35 -5.12 -30.60
C ARG A 333 -5.40 -4.35 -29.82
N GLU A 334 -5.33 -3.03 -29.86
CA GLU A 334 -6.25 -2.18 -29.12
C GLU A 334 -6.66 -0.95 -29.93
N LEU A 335 -7.87 -0.45 -29.65
CA LEU A 335 -8.30 0.86 -30.16
C LEU A 335 -7.64 1.97 -29.35
N CYS A 336 -6.65 2.65 -29.94
CA CYS A 336 -5.86 3.66 -29.26
C CYS A 336 -5.57 4.87 -30.15
N GLY A 337 -5.91 6.06 -29.64
CA GLY A 337 -5.62 7.34 -30.27
C GLY A 337 -4.27 7.94 -29.90
N GLY A 338 -3.43 7.24 -29.14
CA GLY A 338 -2.14 7.76 -28.66
C GLY A 338 -0.99 7.63 -29.65
N THR A 339 0.14 8.19 -29.26
CA THR A 339 1.40 8.06 -30.01
C THR A 339 2.21 6.87 -29.48
N HIS A 340 2.85 6.14 -30.39
CA HIS A 340 3.54 4.88 -30.11
C HIS A 340 4.96 4.89 -30.67
N VAL A 341 5.78 3.95 -30.22
CA VAL A 341 7.06 3.63 -30.87
C VAL A 341 6.81 2.96 -32.22
N ALA A 342 7.79 2.96 -33.12
CA ALA A 342 7.63 2.26 -34.41
C ALA A 342 7.91 0.75 -34.29
N THR A 343 8.76 0.36 -33.34
CA THR A 343 9.12 -1.03 -33.05
C THR A 343 9.25 -1.27 -31.54
N THR A 344 8.97 -2.47 -31.04
CA THR A 344 8.98 -2.73 -29.59
C THR A 344 10.35 -2.60 -28.95
N GLY A 345 11.44 -2.77 -29.70
CA GLY A 345 12.81 -2.59 -29.20
C GLY A 345 13.13 -1.14 -28.84
N GLU A 346 12.43 -0.15 -29.40
CA GLU A 346 12.57 1.27 -29.03
C GLU A 346 12.10 1.58 -27.60
N ILE A 347 11.27 0.70 -27.02
CA ILE A 347 10.82 0.79 -25.63
C ILE A 347 12.03 0.69 -24.68
N GLY A 348 12.98 -0.20 -24.99
CA GLY A 348 14.01 -0.60 -24.06
C GLY A 348 13.43 -1.41 -22.88
N LEU A 349 14.23 -1.56 -21.82
CA LEU A 349 13.83 -2.29 -20.63
C LEU A 349 12.53 -1.71 -20.03
N ILE A 350 11.57 -2.58 -19.74
CA ILE A 350 10.38 -2.28 -18.94
C ILE A 350 10.61 -2.84 -17.54
N LYS A 351 10.51 -1.99 -16.51
CA LYS A 351 10.57 -2.42 -15.10
C LYS A 351 9.28 -2.11 -14.38
N ILE A 352 8.70 -3.12 -13.75
CA ILE A 352 7.60 -2.94 -12.81
C ILE A 352 8.20 -2.45 -11.49
N VAL A 353 7.76 -1.27 -11.05
CA VAL A 353 8.27 -0.65 -9.81
C VAL A 353 7.39 -0.94 -8.61
N ALA A 354 6.09 -1.14 -8.84
CA ALA A 354 5.15 -1.43 -7.78
C ALA A 354 3.85 -2.06 -8.29
N GLU A 355 3.18 -2.77 -7.39
CA GLU A 355 1.84 -3.31 -7.54
C GLU A 355 1.05 -2.98 -6.26
N MET A 356 -0.20 -2.52 -6.40
CA MET A 356 -1.07 -2.19 -5.26
C MET A 356 -2.56 -2.22 -5.59
N ALA A 357 -3.38 -2.43 -4.57
CA ALA A 357 -4.83 -2.21 -4.66
C ALA A 357 -5.14 -0.70 -4.66
N VAL A 358 -6.02 -0.27 -5.56
CA VAL A 358 -6.48 1.14 -5.64
C VAL A 358 -7.94 1.26 -5.19
N ALA A 359 -8.75 0.24 -5.50
CA ALA A 359 -10.12 0.10 -5.04
C ALA A 359 -10.46 -1.39 -4.97
N ALA A 360 -11.63 -1.73 -4.43
CA ALA A 360 -12.11 -3.10 -4.45
C ALA A 360 -12.18 -3.65 -5.87
N GLY A 361 -11.56 -4.82 -6.10
CA GLY A 361 -11.49 -5.44 -7.43
C GLY A 361 -10.64 -4.69 -8.46
N THR A 362 -9.91 -3.63 -8.07
CA THR A 362 -9.06 -2.84 -8.98
C THR A 362 -7.64 -2.73 -8.44
N ARG A 363 -6.68 -3.10 -9.29
CA ARG A 363 -5.25 -3.12 -8.98
C ARG A 363 -4.49 -2.22 -9.91
N ARG A 364 -3.33 -1.74 -9.48
CA ARG A 364 -2.44 -0.87 -10.23
C ARG A 364 -1.07 -1.50 -10.33
N VAL A 365 -0.57 -1.58 -11.55
CA VAL A 365 0.85 -1.76 -11.83
C VAL A 365 1.43 -0.40 -12.19
N GLU A 366 2.52 -0.04 -11.53
CA GLU A 366 3.37 1.07 -11.93
C GLU A 366 4.64 0.53 -12.58
N ALA A 367 5.02 1.12 -13.70
CA ALA A 367 6.20 0.70 -14.46
C ALA A 367 6.93 1.89 -15.07
N VAL A 368 8.21 1.68 -15.35
CA VAL A 368 9.09 2.61 -16.04
C VAL A 368 9.71 1.94 -17.26
N ALA A 369 9.96 2.69 -18.32
CA ALA A 369 10.52 2.17 -19.56
C ALA A 369 11.62 3.07 -20.13
N GLY A 370 12.64 2.49 -20.76
CA GLY A 370 13.74 3.24 -21.37
C GLY A 370 14.66 3.89 -20.33
N GLN A 371 14.93 5.20 -20.48
CA GLN A 371 15.86 5.91 -19.58
C GLN A 371 15.44 5.85 -18.10
N PRO A 372 14.17 6.13 -17.73
CA PRO A 372 13.73 5.93 -16.34
C PRO A 372 13.93 4.50 -15.79
N ALA A 373 13.80 3.47 -16.64
CA ALA A 373 14.08 2.09 -16.22
C ALA A 373 15.57 1.83 -15.99
N PHE A 374 16.42 2.39 -16.86
CA PHE A 374 17.87 2.35 -16.66
C PHE A 374 18.28 3.05 -15.35
N ASP A 375 17.77 4.26 -15.11
CA ASP A 375 18.06 5.03 -13.89
C ASP A 375 17.57 4.30 -12.62
N TYR A 376 16.41 3.63 -12.70
CA TYR A 376 15.88 2.80 -11.63
C TYR A 376 16.83 1.64 -11.30
N VAL A 377 17.29 0.90 -12.30
CA VAL A 377 18.24 -0.22 -12.12
C VAL A 377 19.58 0.27 -11.55
N ALA A 378 20.14 1.33 -12.13
CA ALA A 378 21.41 1.92 -11.69
C ALA A 378 21.36 2.35 -10.21
N THR A 379 20.24 2.92 -9.77
CA THR A 379 20.02 3.29 -8.36
C THR A 379 20.03 2.07 -7.43
N HIS A 380 19.38 0.97 -7.83
CA HIS A 380 19.34 -0.27 -7.05
C HIS A 380 20.70 -0.97 -7.00
N GLU A 381 21.42 -1.00 -8.12
CA GLU A 381 22.79 -1.55 -8.18
C GLU A 381 23.75 -0.76 -7.29
N ALA A 382 23.66 0.57 -7.28
CA ALA A 382 24.47 1.42 -6.40
C ALA A 382 24.18 1.17 -4.90
N ALA A 383 22.91 0.98 -4.54
CA ALA A 383 22.52 0.63 -3.17
C ALA A 383 23.09 -0.75 -2.77
N LEU A 384 22.95 -1.75 -3.64
CA LEU A 384 23.47 -3.10 -3.40
C LEU A 384 25.00 -3.11 -3.29
N LYS A 385 25.70 -2.36 -4.14
CA LYS A 385 27.15 -2.18 -4.08
C LYS A 385 27.58 -1.53 -2.76
N THR A 386 26.83 -0.56 -2.26
CA THR A 386 27.11 0.09 -0.97
C THR A 386 27.05 -0.92 0.18
N VAL A 387 26.07 -1.81 0.18
CA VAL A 387 25.95 -2.88 1.20
C VAL A 387 27.06 -3.92 1.04
N SER A 388 27.35 -4.34 -0.19
CA SER A 388 28.45 -5.25 -0.51
C SER A 388 29.80 -4.76 0.03
N LEU A 389 30.11 -3.47 -0.14
CA LEU A 389 31.34 -2.86 0.41
C LEU A 389 31.36 -2.89 1.95
N LYS A 390 30.24 -2.58 2.62
CA LYS A 390 30.14 -2.62 4.09
C LYS A 390 30.33 -4.02 4.65
N LEU A 391 29.85 -5.04 3.95
CA LEU A 391 30.00 -6.45 4.33
C LEU A 391 31.31 -7.08 3.83
N ASN A 392 32.12 -6.33 3.07
CA ASN A 392 33.29 -6.83 2.36
C ASN A 392 32.97 -8.13 1.57
N ALA A 393 31.83 -8.15 0.87
CA ALA A 393 31.26 -9.32 0.19
C ALA A 393 31.13 -9.09 -1.32
N GLY A 394 31.17 -10.16 -2.12
CA GLY A 394 30.69 -10.09 -3.50
C GLY A 394 29.19 -9.80 -3.52
N VAL A 395 28.70 -9.15 -4.59
CA VAL A 395 27.28 -8.77 -4.73
C VAL A 395 26.33 -9.97 -4.60
N GLN A 396 26.73 -11.13 -5.13
CA GLN A 396 25.95 -12.37 -5.05
C GLN A 396 25.92 -12.97 -3.63
N ASP A 397 26.92 -12.65 -2.80
CA ASP A 397 27.08 -13.22 -1.46
C ASP A 397 26.53 -12.30 -0.36
N VAL A 398 26.00 -11.13 -0.73
CA VAL A 398 25.51 -10.11 0.23
C VAL A 398 24.50 -10.69 1.20
N ALA A 399 23.51 -11.43 0.69
CA ALA A 399 22.47 -12.05 1.51
C ALA A 399 23.06 -13.05 2.51
N GLN A 400 23.90 -13.97 2.02
CA GLN A 400 24.54 -14.98 2.86
C GLN A 400 25.45 -14.35 3.94
N LYS A 401 26.22 -13.32 3.60
CA LYS A 401 27.07 -12.61 4.56
C LYS A 401 26.23 -11.85 5.60
N LEU A 402 25.11 -11.26 5.19
CA LEU A 402 24.20 -10.59 6.11
C LEU A 402 23.59 -11.59 7.10
N ASP A 403 23.14 -12.76 6.62
CA ASP A 403 22.61 -13.81 7.49
C ASP A 403 23.67 -14.32 8.47
N ALA A 404 24.91 -14.52 8.02
CA ALA A 404 26.02 -14.90 8.88
C ALA A 404 26.33 -13.83 9.94
N LEU A 405 26.30 -12.54 9.57
CA LEU A 405 26.49 -11.43 10.50
C LEU A 405 25.38 -11.39 11.57
N LEU A 406 24.12 -11.54 11.16
CA LEU A 406 22.96 -11.57 12.06
C LEU A 406 22.99 -12.79 12.99
N ALA A 407 23.42 -13.95 12.50
CA ALA A 407 23.61 -15.14 13.31
C ALA A 407 24.74 -14.94 14.34
N HIS A 408 25.86 -14.35 13.92
CA HIS A 408 26.98 -14.06 14.82
C HIS A 408 26.60 -13.02 15.88
N GLN A 409 25.81 -12.00 15.53
CA GLN A 409 25.28 -11.03 16.48
C GLN A 409 24.46 -11.72 17.58
N LYS A 410 23.51 -12.60 17.20
CA LYS A 410 22.71 -13.36 18.17
C LYS A 410 23.56 -14.24 19.08
N GLU A 411 24.63 -14.84 18.53
CA GLU A 411 25.56 -15.65 19.31
C GLU A 411 26.38 -14.81 20.30
N LEU A 412 26.84 -13.63 19.90
CA LEU A 412 27.52 -12.69 20.80
C LEU A 412 26.59 -12.22 21.92
N GLU A 413 25.33 -11.89 21.61
CA GLU A 413 24.33 -11.52 22.62
C GLU A 413 24.08 -12.66 23.63
N ARG A 414 24.06 -13.92 23.16
CA ARG A 414 23.92 -15.10 24.03
C ARG A 414 25.15 -15.30 24.93
N LYS A 415 26.36 -15.16 24.36
CA LYS A 415 27.61 -15.26 25.12
C LYS A 415 27.69 -14.15 26.17
N LEU A 416 27.33 -12.92 25.82
CA LEU A 416 27.31 -11.78 26.73
C LEU A 416 26.43 -12.06 27.96
N LYS A 417 25.18 -12.49 27.76
CA LYS A 417 24.28 -12.90 28.86
C LYS A 417 24.87 -14.02 29.73
N THR A 418 25.57 -14.97 29.12
CA THR A 418 26.21 -16.06 29.86
C THR A 418 27.40 -15.57 30.70
N PHE A 419 28.19 -14.65 30.16
CA PHE A 419 29.29 -14.01 30.90
C PHE A 419 28.78 -13.15 32.05
N GLU A 420 27.75 -12.34 31.82
CA GLU A 420 27.08 -11.54 32.85
C GLU A 420 26.54 -12.41 33.98
N ALA A 421 25.87 -13.53 33.65
CA ALA A 421 25.38 -14.48 34.65
C ALA A 421 26.51 -15.13 35.46
N LYS A 422 27.63 -15.50 34.83
CA LYS A 422 28.81 -16.04 35.52
C LYS A 422 29.47 -15.00 36.43
N ALA A 423 29.61 -13.76 35.96
CA ALA A 423 30.15 -12.66 36.75
C ALA A 423 29.28 -12.38 37.99
N ALA A 424 27.96 -12.35 37.82
CA ALA A 424 27.02 -12.20 38.93
C ALA A 424 27.12 -13.37 39.94
N ALA A 425 27.27 -14.60 39.47
CA ALA A 425 27.44 -15.76 40.34
C ALA A 425 28.74 -15.71 41.15
N GLY A 426 29.86 -15.30 40.53
CA GLY A 426 31.14 -15.13 41.22
C GLY A 426 31.11 -14.01 42.26
N LEU A 427 30.49 -12.87 41.92
CA LEU A 427 30.27 -11.78 42.87
C LEU A 427 29.39 -12.23 44.04
N ALA A 428 28.37 -13.06 43.80
CA ALA A 428 27.55 -13.63 44.87
C ALA A 428 28.39 -14.50 45.82
N ASP A 429 29.31 -15.32 45.31
CA ASP A 429 30.19 -16.15 46.13
C ASP A 429 31.15 -15.30 46.99
N GLU A 430 31.72 -14.22 46.42
CA GLU A 430 32.54 -13.26 47.17
C GLU A 430 31.77 -12.55 48.29
N LEU A 431 30.50 -12.19 48.05
CA LEU A 431 29.65 -11.55 49.05
C LEU A 431 29.31 -12.50 50.20
N ILE A 432 29.04 -13.78 49.89
CA ILE A 432 28.75 -14.81 50.89
C ILE A 432 29.96 -15.08 51.77
N ALA A 433 31.17 -15.09 51.19
CA ALA A 433 32.41 -15.24 51.96
C ALA A 433 32.63 -14.09 52.98
N LYS A 434 31.97 -12.94 52.79
CA LYS A 434 32.02 -11.77 53.69
C LYS A 434 30.82 -11.69 54.64
N ALA A 435 29.95 -12.70 54.67
CA ALA A 435 28.77 -12.70 55.53
C ALA A 435 29.16 -12.70 57.02
N THR A 436 28.44 -11.91 57.83
CA THR A 436 28.59 -11.89 59.28
C THR A 436 27.47 -12.68 59.94
N GLU A 437 27.81 -13.54 60.90
CA GLU A 437 26.83 -14.36 61.62
C GLU A 437 26.51 -13.72 62.97
N LYS A 438 25.22 -13.58 63.26
CA LYS A 438 24.72 -13.06 64.53
C LYS A 438 23.38 -13.71 64.86
N ASP A 439 23.24 -14.19 66.10
CA ASP A 439 22.01 -14.80 66.62
C ASP A 439 21.45 -15.95 65.73
N GLY A 440 22.36 -16.71 65.08
CA GLY A 440 22.01 -17.81 64.18
C GLY A 440 21.55 -17.40 62.78
N LEU A 441 21.59 -16.10 62.44
CA LEU A 441 21.28 -15.56 61.11
C LEU A 441 22.54 -14.96 60.46
N LYS A 442 22.62 -15.08 59.13
CA LYS A 442 23.70 -14.47 58.35
C LYS A 442 23.28 -13.13 57.76
N PHE A 443 24.17 -12.14 57.81
CA PHE A 443 23.94 -10.80 57.30
C PHE A 443 24.97 -10.46 56.22
N ILE A 444 24.48 -9.94 55.10
CA ILE A 444 25.32 -9.40 54.03
C ILE A 444 24.84 -7.99 53.74
N THR A 445 25.76 -7.03 53.86
CA THR A 445 25.55 -5.66 53.41
C THR A 445 26.73 -5.22 52.56
N ALA A 446 26.48 -4.82 51.31
CA ALA A 446 27.54 -4.42 50.40
C ALA A 446 27.08 -3.41 49.34
N VAL A 447 28.03 -2.55 48.93
CA VAL A 447 27.92 -1.81 47.68
C VAL A 447 28.53 -2.64 46.57
N VAL A 448 27.80 -2.81 45.48
CA VAL A 448 28.18 -3.62 44.33
C VAL A 448 28.03 -2.81 43.04
N THR A 449 28.73 -3.24 42.00
CA THR A 449 28.50 -2.75 40.64
C THR A 449 27.41 -3.61 40.00
N ALA A 450 26.39 -2.96 39.44
CA ALA A 450 25.33 -3.62 38.68
C ALA A 450 24.99 -2.75 37.46
N GLU A 451 24.60 -3.38 36.35
CA GLU A 451 24.28 -2.68 35.10
C GLU A 451 22.87 -2.07 35.11
N SER A 452 21.97 -2.65 35.92
CA SER A 452 20.60 -2.16 36.08
C SER A 452 20.05 -2.49 37.47
N PRO A 453 18.97 -1.81 37.90
CA PRO A 453 18.23 -2.18 39.10
C PRO A 453 17.79 -3.66 39.09
N ASP A 454 17.36 -4.19 37.94
CA ASP A 454 16.95 -5.59 37.82
C ASP A 454 18.13 -6.56 37.99
N ALA A 455 19.32 -6.21 37.49
CA ALA A 455 20.53 -6.98 37.72
C ALA A 455 20.91 -6.99 39.22
N LEU A 456 20.81 -5.84 39.89
CA LEU A 456 21.03 -5.72 41.35
C LEU A 456 20.04 -6.60 42.14
N ARG A 457 18.76 -6.61 41.74
CA ARG A 457 17.73 -7.47 42.32
C ARG A 457 18.05 -8.95 42.12
N SER A 458 18.42 -9.34 40.91
CA SER A 458 18.78 -10.73 40.58
C SER A 458 19.97 -11.20 41.42
N LEU A 459 21.01 -10.38 41.55
CA LEU A 459 22.17 -10.65 42.39
C LEU A 459 21.76 -10.83 43.87
N GLY A 460 20.95 -9.91 44.42
CA GLY A 460 20.48 -10.01 45.81
C GLY A 460 19.67 -11.29 46.08
N SER A 461 18.83 -11.70 45.13
CA SER A 461 18.08 -12.95 45.22
C SER A 461 19.01 -14.18 45.16
N GLN A 462 19.99 -14.18 44.26
CA GLN A 462 20.97 -15.27 44.15
C GLN A 462 21.83 -15.40 45.42
N VAL A 463 22.26 -14.27 45.99
CA VAL A 463 23.01 -14.23 47.25
C VAL A 463 22.17 -14.81 48.38
N LEU A 464 20.90 -14.40 48.55
CA LEU A 464 20.04 -14.96 49.60
C LEU A 464 19.83 -16.47 49.42
N ASN A 465 19.55 -16.92 48.18
CA ASN A 465 19.33 -18.34 47.89
C ASN A 465 20.53 -19.22 48.26
N LYS A 466 21.76 -18.73 48.04
CA LYS A 466 22.98 -19.45 48.44
C LYS A 466 23.33 -19.28 49.92
N LEU A 467 23.00 -18.12 50.52
CA LEU A 467 23.26 -17.83 51.93
C LEU A 467 22.41 -18.70 52.87
N GLY A 468 21.18 -19.02 52.45
CA GLY A 468 20.19 -19.76 53.23
C GLY A 468 19.40 -18.82 54.15
N GLU A 469 19.58 -18.99 55.46
CA GLU A 469 18.86 -18.19 56.47
C GLU A 469 19.63 -16.91 56.83
N GLY A 470 19.09 -15.77 56.40
CA GLY A 470 19.73 -14.48 56.63
C GLY A 470 18.99 -13.27 56.07
N VAL A 471 19.69 -12.14 56.07
CA VAL A 471 19.30 -10.86 55.48
C VAL A 471 20.39 -10.40 54.52
N VAL A 472 19.99 -10.05 53.29
CA VAL A 472 20.88 -9.53 52.25
C VAL A 472 20.44 -8.13 51.87
N THR A 473 21.34 -7.16 51.98
CA THR A 473 21.11 -5.76 51.58
C THR A 473 22.22 -5.32 50.63
N LEU A 474 21.87 -5.04 49.37
CA LEU A 474 22.84 -4.60 48.37
C LEU A 474 22.48 -3.22 47.83
N GLY A 475 23.49 -2.40 47.57
CA GLY A 475 23.32 -1.13 46.88
C GLY A 475 24.19 -1.01 45.64
N ALA A 476 23.67 -0.38 44.59
CA ALA A 476 24.46 0.02 43.42
C ALA A 476 24.24 1.50 43.10
N ALA A 477 25.31 2.18 42.71
CA ALA A 477 25.27 3.54 42.20
C ALA A 477 25.13 3.50 40.67
N PHE A 478 24.12 4.19 40.15
CA PHE A 478 23.94 4.53 38.75
C PHE A 478 24.19 6.03 38.62
N SER A 479 24.68 6.50 37.47
CA SER A 479 25.27 7.84 37.29
C SER A 479 24.55 9.00 38.02
N ASP A 480 23.22 9.00 38.05
CA ASP A 480 22.38 10.04 38.66
C ASP A 480 21.60 9.59 39.92
N LYS A 481 21.68 8.31 40.33
CA LYS A 481 20.84 7.75 41.39
C LYS A 481 21.44 6.49 42.04
N ALA A 482 21.16 6.28 43.31
CA ALA A 482 21.41 5.02 43.99
C ALA A 482 20.19 4.10 43.88
N SER A 483 20.40 2.79 43.79
CA SER A 483 19.36 1.81 44.10
C SER A 483 19.81 0.89 45.22
N VAL A 484 18.86 0.49 46.04
CA VAL A 484 19.06 -0.43 47.17
C VAL A 484 18.02 -1.52 47.08
N VAL A 485 18.46 -2.75 47.34
CA VAL A 485 17.60 -3.93 47.43
C VAL A 485 17.85 -4.65 48.75
N ALA A 486 16.79 -5.15 49.37
CA ALA A 486 16.90 -6.03 50.53
C ALA A 486 16.05 -7.29 50.35
N PHE A 487 16.58 -8.40 50.84
CA PHE A 487 15.91 -9.69 50.91
C PHE A 487 16.04 -10.28 52.31
N CYS A 488 14.95 -10.81 52.87
CA CYS A 488 14.92 -11.48 54.17
C CYS A 488 14.40 -12.91 54.00
N SER A 489 15.15 -13.88 54.52
CA SER A 489 14.68 -15.28 54.61
C SER A 489 13.50 -15.42 55.59
N PRO A 490 12.71 -16.51 55.50
CA PRO A 490 11.60 -16.76 56.44
C PRO A 490 12.03 -16.73 57.93
N ALA A 491 13.22 -17.27 58.24
CA ALA A 491 13.78 -17.24 59.59
C ALA A 491 14.11 -15.81 60.05
N ALA A 492 14.69 -14.99 59.18
CA ALA A 492 14.96 -13.58 59.46
C ALA A 492 13.67 -12.76 59.67
N ILE A 493 12.61 -13.05 58.90
CA ILE A 493 11.30 -12.42 59.08
C ILE A 493 10.70 -12.79 60.44
N LYS A 494 10.79 -14.08 60.82
CA LYS A 494 10.32 -14.56 62.14
C LYS A 494 11.11 -13.93 63.29
N ALA A 495 12.39 -13.63 63.08
CA ALA A 495 13.24 -12.88 64.01
C ALA A 495 12.95 -11.36 64.03
N GLY A 496 12.03 -10.86 63.20
CA GLY A 496 11.55 -9.48 63.21
C GLY A 496 12.15 -8.58 62.13
N HIS A 497 13.04 -9.08 61.26
CA HIS A 497 13.60 -8.31 60.16
C HIS A 497 12.60 -8.19 58.99
N GLN A 498 12.43 -6.99 58.43
CA GLN A 498 11.51 -6.76 57.32
C GLN A 498 12.21 -5.98 56.21
N ALA A 499 12.33 -6.57 55.02
CA ALA A 499 13.00 -5.96 53.87
C ALA A 499 12.41 -4.59 53.53
N GLY A 500 11.08 -4.47 53.55
CA GLY A 500 10.36 -3.19 53.34
C GLY A 500 10.84 -2.06 54.25
N LYS A 501 11.01 -2.31 55.55
CA LYS A 501 11.46 -1.30 56.52
C LYS A 501 12.93 -0.92 56.28
N ILE A 502 13.79 -1.91 56.09
CA ILE A 502 15.23 -1.72 55.81
C ILE A 502 15.40 -0.80 54.59
N VAL A 503 14.72 -1.10 53.49
CA VAL A 503 14.82 -0.31 52.26
C VAL A 503 14.23 1.09 52.40
N SER A 504 13.09 1.24 53.07
CA SER A 504 12.50 2.57 53.31
C SER A 504 13.43 3.49 54.11
N GLU A 505 14.08 2.97 55.15
CA GLU A 505 15.05 3.71 55.96
C GLU A 505 16.30 4.11 55.17
N LEU A 506 16.88 3.17 54.40
CA LEU A 506 18.06 3.43 53.58
C LEU A 506 17.76 4.43 52.46
N CYS A 507 16.62 4.31 51.79
CA CYS A 507 16.23 5.23 50.72
C CYS A 507 15.96 6.65 51.26
N ALA A 508 15.38 6.80 52.46
CA ALA A 508 15.16 8.10 53.07
C ALA A 508 16.49 8.84 53.30
N LYS A 509 17.53 8.14 53.76
CA LYS A 509 18.89 8.69 53.94
C LYS A 509 19.58 9.04 52.62
N LEU A 510 19.18 8.41 51.51
CA LEU A 510 19.68 8.67 50.16
C LEU A 510 18.83 9.73 49.40
N GLY A 511 17.93 10.44 50.09
CA GLY A 511 17.08 11.46 49.47
C GLY A 511 16.02 10.90 48.52
N GLY A 512 15.52 9.69 48.80
CA GLY A 512 14.55 9.00 47.97
C GLY A 512 13.51 8.18 48.73
N LYS A 513 12.89 7.24 48.02
CA LYS A 513 11.81 6.39 48.55
C LYS A 513 12.01 4.95 48.08
N GLY A 514 11.62 4.02 48.92
CA GLY A 514 11.66 2.59 48.65
C GLY A 514 10.61 1.87 49.49
N GLY A 515 10.23 0.67 49.05
CA GLY A 515 9.19 -0.11 49.71
C GLY A 515 9.10 -1.53 49.16
N GLY A 516 8.35 -2.36 49.86
CA GLY A 516 8.19 -3.76 49.48
C GLY A 516 7.55 -4.58 50.60
N LYS A 517 7.57 -5.90 50.39
CA LYS A 517 7.05 -6.88 51.34
C LYS A 517 8.11 -7.23 52.39
N PRO A 518 7.76 -7.96 53.47
CA PRO A 518 8.72 -8.37 54.49
C PRO A 518 9.90 -9.21 53.96
N ASP A 519 9.68 -9.99 52.91
CA ASP A 519 10.66 -10.88 52.26
C ASP A 519 11.52 -10.18 51.20
N PHE A 520 10.98 -9.17 50.53
CA PHE A 520 11.68 -8.45 49.46
C PHE A 520 11.24 -6.99 49.37
N ALA A 521 12.22 -6.09 49.25
CA ALA A 521 11.97 -4.69 48.95
C ALA A 521 13.06 -4.09 48.09
N MET A 522 12.70 -3.02 47.39
CA MET A 522 13.62 -2.28 46.53
C MET A 522 13.25 -0.81 46.50
N GLY A 523 14.25 0.05 46.32
CA GLY A 523 14.07 1.48 46.23
C GLY A 523 15.30 2.19 45.70
N GLY A 524 15.22 3.50 45.65
CA GLY A 524 16.33 4.32 45.20
C GLY A 524 16.33 5.72 45.79
N GLY A 525 17.44 6.42 45.58
CA GLY A 525 17.69 7.77 46.07
C GLY A 525 18.53 8.58 45.10
N LYS A 526 18.54 9.90 45.29
CA LYS A 526 19.22 10.86 44.40
C LYS A 526 20.66 11.13 44.81
N GLU A 527 21.14 10.50 45.88
CA GLU A 527 22.46 10.77 46.47
C GLU A 527 23.40 9.54 46.38
N PRO A 528 23.86 9.13 45.18
CA PRO A 528 24.72 7.95 45.01
C PRO A 528 26.05 8.04 45.76
N ALA A 529 26.59 9.25 45.98
CA ALA A 529 27.82 9.45 46.74
C ALA A 529 27.72 9.03 48.22
N LYS A 530 26.51 9.05 48.81
CA LYS A 530 26.26 8.64 50.20
C LYS A 530 26.01 7.14 50.37
N LEU A 531 25.92 6.38 49.28
CA LEU A 531 25.51 4.98 49.29
C LEU A 531 26.40 4.10 50.19
N ALA A 532 27.72 4.25 50.09
CA ALA A 532 28.66 3.47 50.89
C ALA A 532 28.65 3.82 52.39
N GLU A 533 28.24 5.04 52.75
CA GLU A 533 28.07 5.46 54.15
C GLU A 533 26.75 4.94 54.71
N VAL A 534 25.66 5.06 53.94
CA VAL A 534 24.31 4.68 54.35
C VAL A 534 24.15 3.17 54.56
N LEU A 535 24.96 2.36 53.85
CA LEU A 535 24.96 0.89 53.96
C LEU A 535 25.90 0.33 55.05
N LYS A 536 26.66 1.16 55.75
CA LYS A 536 27.39 0.75 56.97
C LYS A 536 26.47 0.80 58.17
#